data_AF-A0A136LX92-F1
#
_entry.id   AF-A0A136LX92-F1
#
_cell.length_a   1.000
_cell.length_b   1.000
_cell.length_c   1.000
_cell.angle_alpha   90.00
_cell.angle_beta   90.00
_cell.angle_gamma   90.00
#
_symmetry.space_group_name_H-M   'P 1'
#
loop_
_entity.id
_entity.type
_entity.pdbx_description
1 polymer ?
#
loop_
_entity_poly.entity_id
_entity_poly.type
_entity_poly.pdbx_seq_one_letter_code
_entity_poly.pdbx_strand_id
1 'polypeptide(L)'
;MLIFLFEGINETITPITEPVTYLNSQVTQTEPEEEVQDITHEAEDDSLSIVKKEKELIMRALRKNNNKRKYAARDLGISERTLYRKIKEYELEE
;
A
#
# COMPACT_ATOMS: atom_id res chain seq x y z
N MET A 1 12.23 23.60 17.00
CA MET A 1 13.00 24.46 16.08
C MET A 1 13.79 23.57 15.13
N LEU A 2 13.21 23.25 13.98
CA LEU A 2 13.91 22.93 12.74
C LEU A 2 12.85 23.02 11.65
N ILE A 3 12.91 24.17 10.99
CA ILE A 3 11.98 24.69 10.01
C ILE A 3 12.13 23.85 8.74
N PHE A 4 10.98 23.52 8.15
CA PHE A 4 10.86 22.81 6.87
C PHE A 4 11.72 23.45 5.79
N LEU A 5 12.60 22.64 5.21
CA LEU A 5 13.37 22.98 4.02
C LEU A 5 12.50 22.65 2.81
N PHE A 6 11.59 23.55 2.47
CA PHE A 6 10.78 23.49 1.25
C PHE A 6 10.81 24.88 0.59
N GLU A 7 11.98 25.22 0.05
CA GLU A 7 12.10 26.37 -0.84
C GLU A 7 11.61 25.96 -2.22
N GLY A 8 10.56 26.65 -2.70
CA GLY A 8 10.28 26.75 -4.14
C GLY A 8 9.10 25.95 -4.67
N ILE A 9 7.87 26.36 -4.32
CA ILE A 9 6.72 26.45 -5.24
C ILE A 9 5.66 27.40 -4.63
N ASN A 10 5.88 28.71 -4.76
CA ASN A 10 4.81 29.70 -4.53
C ASN A 10 4.03 29.91 -5.83
N GLU A 11 3.40 28.85 -6.34
CA GLU A 11 2.39 29.01 -7.38
C GLU A 11 1.08 29.42 -6.70
N THR A 12 0.61 30.64 -6.98
CA THR A 12 -0.73 31.05 -6.61
C THR A 12 -1.73 30.16 -7.34
N ILE A 13 -2.29 29.16 -6.66
CA ILE A 13 -3.39 28.35 -7.18
C ILE A 13 -4.59 29.28 -7.31
N THR A 14 -4.76 29.89 -8.47
CA THR A 14 -6.02 30.57 -8.81
C THR A 14 -7.10 29.51 -8.97
N PRO A 15 -8.28 29.65 -8.33
CA PRO A 15 -9.36 28.72 -8.54
C PRO A 15 -9.76 28.75 -10.01
N ILE A 16 -9.57 27.62 -10.69
CA ILE A 16 -9.98 27.42 -12.08
C ILE A 16 -11.50 27.55 -12.10
N THR A 17 -12.00 28.69 -12.58
CA THR A 17 -13.43 29.04 -12.64
C THR A 17 -13.98 29.01 -14.06
N GLU A 18 -13.19 28.54 -15.03
CA GLU A 18 -13.67 28.34 -16.39
C GLU A 18 -14.55 27.08 -16.47
N PRO A 19 -15.68 27.13 -17.19
CA PRO A 19 -16.53 25.97 -17.36
C PRO A 19 -15.77 24.88 -18.12
N VAL A 20 -15.53 23.76 -17.44
CA VAL A 20 -14.92 22.58 -18.05
C VAL A 20 -15.87 22.07 -19.14
N THR A 21 -15.47 22.27 -20.40
CA THR A 21 -16.21 21.72 -21.54
C THR A 21 -15.88 20.23 -21.62
N TYR A 22 -16.83 19.38 -21.20
CA TYR A 22 -16.72 17.94 -21.39
C TYR A 22 -16.85 17.63 -22.89
N LEU A 23 -15.77 17.12 -23.51
CA LEU A 23 -15.84 16.57 -24.86
C LEU A 23 -16.67 15.29 -24.82
N ASN A 24 -17.93 15.37 -25.27
CA ASN A 24 -18.76 14.19 -25.47
C ASN A 24 -18.29 13.47 -26.74
N SER A 25 -17.43 12.46 -26.56
CA SER A 25 -16.98 11.60 -27.65
C SER A 25 -18.08 10.61 -27.97
N GLN A 26 -19.01 11.01 -28.84
CA GLN A 26 -19.97 10.09 -29.47
C GLN A 26 -19.21 9.22 -30.49
N VAL A 27 -18.58 8.16 -30.00
CA VAL A 27 -18.01 7.11 -30.85
C VAL A 27 -19.10 6.10 -31.13
N THR A 28 -19.79 6.26 -32.26
CA THR A 28 -20.56 5.17 -32.87
C THR A 28 -19.58 4.32 -33.67
N GLN A 29 -19.22 3.16 -33.12
CA GLN A 29 -18.57 2.09 -33.86
C GLN A 29 -19.33 0.80 -33.59
N THR A 30 -20.05 0.33 -34.62
CA THR A 30 -20.56 -1.03 -34.73
C THR A 30 -19.37 -1.97 -34.94
N GLU A 31 -19.09 -2.81 -33.95
CA GLU A 31 -18.15 -3.94 -33.99
C GLU A 31 -18.92 -5.20 -33.59
N PRO A 32 -18.56 -6.39 -34.12
CA PRO A 32 -19.28 -7.63 -33.92
C PRO A 32 -19.28 -8.06 -32.44
N GLU A 33 -20.35 -8.75 -32.05
CA GLU A 33 -20.56 -9.30 -30.70
C GLU A 33 -19.49 -10.35 -30.38
N GLU A 34 -18.32 -9.91 -29.91
CA GLU A 34 -17.37 -10.74 -29.17
C GLU A 34 -18.05 -11.11 -27.84
N GLU A 35 -18.40 -12.38 -27.70
CA GLU A 35 -18.91 -12.99 -26.48
C GLU A 35 -17.92 -12.71 -25.33
N VAL A 36 -18.25 -11.73 -24.49
CA VAL A 36 -17.45 -11.36 -23.33
C VAL A 36 -17.52 -12.52 -22.34
N GLN A 37 -16.53 -13.42 -22.41
CA GLN A 37 -16.34 -14.44 -21.39
C GLN A 37 -15.89 -13.74 -20.11
N ASP A 38 -16.83 -13.58 -19.19
CA ASP A 38 -16.58 -13.10 -17.84
C ASP A 38 -15.76 -14.19 -17.11
N ILE A 39 -14.44 -14.09 -17.23
CA ILE A 39 -13.50 -14.91 -16.45
C ILE A 39 -13.71 -14.53 -14.99
N THR A 40 -14.56 -15.28 -14.31
CA THR A 40 -14.71 -15.23 -12.85
C THR A 40 -13.34 -15.53 -12.27
N HIS A 41 -12.62 -14.48 -11.87
CA HIS A 41 -11.43 -14.61 -11.06
C HIS A 41 -11.91 -15.11 -9.70
N GLU A 42 -11.97 -16.42 -9.51
CA GLU A 42 -11.90 -17.03 -8.18
C GLU A 42 -10.51 -16.67 -7.63
N ALA A 43 -10.40 -15.46 -7.10
CA ALA A 43 -9.27 -15.04 -6.32
C ALA A 43 -9.28 -15.94 -5.09
N GLU A 44 -8.44 -16.98 -5.09
CA GLU A 44 -8.05 -17.71 -3.90
C GLU A 44 -7.52 -16.68 -2.88
N ASP A 45 -8.42 -16.23 -2.00
CA ASP A 45 -8.27 -15.12 -1.04
C ASP A 45 -7.28 -15.43 0.09
N ASP A 46 -6.55 -16.56 -0.02
CA ASP A 46 -5.64 -17.03 1.01
C ASP A 46 -4.19 -16.56 0.83
N SER A 47 -3.77 -16.16 -0.39
CA SER A 47 -2.34 -15.87 -0.67
C SER A 47 -1.95 -14.37 -0.69
N LEU A 48 -2.90 -13.42 -0.71
CA LEU A 48 -2.59 -12.01 -1.04
C LEU A 48 -2.87 -10.99 0.07
N SER A 49 -3.27 -11.41 1.28
CA SER A 49 -3.38 -10.45 2.38
C SER A 49 -1.99 -10.00 2.84
N ILE A 50 -1.60 -8.77 2.47
CA ILE A 50 -0.34 -8.11 2.86
C ILE A 50 -0.13 -8.19 4.38
N VAL A 51 -1.21 -8.01 5.15
CA VAL A 51 -1.18 -8.06 6.62
C VAL A 51 -0.82 -9.45 7.13
N LYS A 52 -1.40 -10.52 6.54
CA LYS A 52 -1.06 -11.91 6.91
C LYS A 52 0.43 -12.19 6.67
N LYS A 53 0.94 -11.81 5.49
CA LYS A 53 2.37 -11.98 5.14
C LYS A 53 3.30 -11.18 6.04
N GLU A 54 2.96 -9.92 6.35
CA GLU A 54 3.73 -9.11 7.28
C GLU A 54 3.81 -9.79 8.67
N LYS A 55 2.67 -10.28 9.20
CA LYS A 55 2.62 -10.99 10.47
C LYS A 55 3.50 -12.24 10.47
N GLU A 56 3.45 -13.05 9.40
CA GLU A 56 4.27 -14.25 9.26
C GLU A 56 5.77 -13.93 9.23
N LEU A 57 6.18 -12.93 8.44
CA LEU A 57 7.56 -12.49 8.35
C LEU A 57 8.10 -12.02 9.71
N ILE A 58 7.31 -11.25 10.45
CA ILE A 58 7.65 -10.78 11.79
C ILE A 58 7.84 -11.96 12.75
N MET A 59 6.89 -12.90 12.78
CA MET A 59 6.98 -14.09 13.64
C MET A 59 8.22 -14.93 13.30
N ARG A 60 8.49 -15.15 12.01
CA ARG A 60 9.66 -15.91 11.56
C ARG A 60 10.97 -15.24 11.96
N ALA A 61 11.09 -13.93 11.80
CA ALA A 61 12.28 -13.17 12.18
C ALA A 61 12.50 -13.19 13.71
N LEU A 62 11.44 -13.08 14.51
CA LEU A 62 11.50 -13.16 15.97
C LEU A 62 11.97 -14.55 16.43
N ARG A 63 11.35 -15.61 15.92
CA ARG A 63 11.73 -17.01 16.24
C ARG A 63 13.18 -17.31 15.86
N LYS A 64 13.60 -16.92 14.65
CA LYS A 64 14.99 -17.09 14.17
C LYS A 64 16.02 -16.42 15.09
N ASN A 65 15.64 -15.31 15.72
CA ASN A 65 16.52 -14.50 16.57
C ASN A 65 16.24 -14.66 18.07
N ASN A 66 15.53 -15.72 18.48
CA ASN A 66 15.18 -15.99 19.89
C ASN A 66 14.49 -14.79 20.58
N ASN A 67 13.53 -14.16 19.90
CA ASN A 67 12.77 -12.98 20.34
C ASN A 67 13.62 -11.72 20.60
N LYS A 68 14.90 -11.71 20.21
CA LYS A 68 15.77 -10.53 20.31
C LYS A 68 15.39 -9.50 19.24
N ARG A 69 14.54 -8.55 19.61
CA ARG A 69 13.94 -7.52 18.74
C ARG A 69 14.97 -6.77 17.89
N LYS A 70 16.13 -6.41 18.45
CA LYS A 70 17.23 -5.76 17.72
C LYS A 70 17.68 -6.53 16.48
N TYR A 71 17.87 -7.84 16.60
CA TYR A 71 18.34 -8.67 15.49
C TYR A 71 17.20 -8.99 14.51
N ALA A 72 16.00 -9.25 15.00
CA ALA A 72 14.82 -9.44 14.14
C ALA A 72 14.51 -8.19 13.30
N ALA A 73 14.60 -7.00 13.89
CA ALA A 73 14.38 -5.73 13.19
C ALA A 73 15.42 -5.52 12.08
N ARG A 74 16.69 -5.86 12.36
CA ARG A 74 17.77 -5.84 11.36
C ARG A 74 17.51 -6.81 10.21
N ASP A 75 17.07 -8.03 10.50
CA ASP A 75 16.74 -9.04 9.48
C ASP A 75 15.57 -8.61 8.60
N LEU A 76 14.60 -7.89 9.17
CA LEU A 76 13.44 -7.34 8.45
C LEU A 76 13.73 -6.00 7.74
N GLY A 77 14.90 -5.38 7.99
CA GLY A 77 15.23 -4.07 7.42
C GLY A 77 14.41 -2.90 7.98
N ILE A 78 13.88 -3.02 9.21
CA ILE A 78 13.08 -1.98 9.88
C ILE A 78 13.72 -1.54 11.21
N SER A 79 13.31 -0.39 11.75
CA SER A 79 13.76 0.04 13.07
C SER A 79 13.12 -0.79 14.19
N GLU A 80 13.82 -0.95 15.32
CA GLU A 80 13.28 -1.63 16.51
C GLU A 80 11.96 -0.99 16.99
N ARG A 81 11.83 0.34 16.87
CA ARG A 81 10.60 1.07 17.21
C ARG A 81 9.41 0.66 16.33
N THR A 82 9.66 0.43 15.04
CA THR A 82 8.66 -0.03 14.07
C THR A 82 8.25 -1.46 14.37
N LEU A 83 9.23 -2.34 14.58
CA LEU A 83 8.97 -3.73 14.96
C LEU A 83 8.15 -3.81 16.25
N TYR A 84 8.48 -3.02 17.28
CA TYR A 84 7.72 -2.98 18.53
C TYR A 84 6.24 -2.61 18.31
N ARG A 85 5.96 -1.60 17.47
CA ARG A 85 4.58 -1.21 17.16
C ARG A 85 3.82 -2.35 16.50
N LYS A 86 4.44 -3.03 15.53
CA LYS A 86 3.82 -4.14 14.81
C LYS A 86 3.58 -5.37 15.69
N ILE A 87 4.51 -5.69 16.60
CA ILE A 87 4.31 -6.74 17.60
C ILE A 87 3.07 -6.46 18.45
N LYS A 88 2.90 -5.21 18.88
CA LYS A 88 1.73 -4.80 19.68
C LYS A 88 0.43 -4.79 18.87
N GLU A 89 0.46 -4.28 17.64
CA GLU A 89 -0.68 -4.25 16.71
C GLU A 89 -1.21 -5.65 16.37
N TYR A 90 -0.32 -6.63 16.28
CA TYR A 90 -0.66 -8.01 15.93
C TYR A 90 -0.72 -8.97 17.12
N GLU A 91 -0.59 -8.45 18.35
CA GLU A 91 -0.62 -9.22 19.59
C GLU A 91 0.38 -10.39 19.58
N LEU A 92 1.59 -10.14 19.10
CA LEU A 92 2.69 -11.11 18.99
C LEU A 92 3.63 -11.09 20.21
N GLU A 93 3.15 -10.63 21.36
CA GLU A 93 3.93 -10.52 22.58
C GLU A 93 4.06 -11.92 23.23
N GLU A 94 5.14 -12.64 22.92
CA GLU A 94 5.58 -13.89 23.59
C GLU A 94 6.86 -13.69 24.43
#